data_AF-A0A0F7U2A6-F1
#
_entry.id   AF-A0A0F7U2A6-F1
#
_cell.length_a   1.000
_cell.length_b   1.000
_cell.length_c   1.000
_cell.angle_alpha   90.00
_cell.angle_beta   90.00
_cell.angle_gamma   90.00
#
_symmetry.space_group_name_H-M   'P 1'
#
loop_
_entity.id
_entity.type
_entity.pdbx_description
1 polymer ?
#
loop_
_entity_poly.entity_id
_entity_poly.type
_entity_poly.pdbx_seq_one_letter_code
_entity_poly.pdbx_strand_id
1 'polypeptide(L)'
;MIPVPSLIISRDNSSSDVTTLTYVDPTKEVNAGLWCLFGGASVFLGLRIWVKFTRLHGLWYDDYVLVASWLVLLVNNILICWEYANGYVSQTGEWDKRMHIVINITSCGTLIGQAWSKTAFGVTLLRISNKWQSYVLGFCIATMNIFMILKCILQWAKVCDSGGDYQASYRLNFCIYKNFRNGVKEGGQVYNVIMDFVFALFPWLIAWKLNMRRNEKIALSATLSLGAICKNGLEERIEQPRCLVLLE
;
A
#
# COMPACT_ATOMS: atom_id res chain seq x y z
N MET A 1 15.71 -8.36 -28.93
CA MET A 1 14.45 -9.14 -28.90
C MET A 1 14.85 -10.57 -28.65
N ILE A 2 14.80 -11.01 -27.39
CA ILE A 2 15.26 -12.35 -26.97
C ILE A 2 14.09 -13.32 -27.20
N PRO A 3 14.30 -14.49 -27.82
CA PRO A 3 13.22 -15.45 -28.08
C PRO A 3 12.63 -15.93 -26.75
N VAL A 4 11.30 -15.90 -26.67
CA VAL A 4 10.54 -16.34 -25.49
C VAL A 4 10.46 -17.87 -25.53
N PRO A 5 11.04 -18.62 -24.57
CA PRO A 5 10.89 -20.07 -24.53
C PRO A 5 9.49 -20.41 -24.03
N SER A 6 8.70 -21.11 -24.85
CA SER A 6 7.41 -21.67 -24.45
C SER A 6 7.60 -22.85 -23.50
N LEU A 7 6.88 -22.84 -22.37
CA LEU A 7 6.86 -23.95 -21.41
C LEU A 7 5.79 -24.96 -21.87
N ILE A 8 6.22 -26.19 -22.21
CA ILE A 8 5.32 -27.31 -22.50
C ILE A 8 5.12 -28.09 -21.20
N ILE A 9 3.93 -27.98 -20.59
CA ILE A 9 3.55 -28.80 -19.44
C ILE A 9 2.64 -29.93 -19.95
N SER A 10 3.15 -31.17 -19.93
CA SER A 10 2.33 -32.35 -20.21
C SER A 10 1.53 -32.69 -18.95
N ARG A 11 0.25 -32.29 -18.91
CA ARG A 11 -0.68 -32.68 -17.84
C ARG A 11 -1.30 -34.02 -18.23
N ASP A 12 -0.89 -35.08 -17.56
CA ASP A 12 -1.32 -36.43 -17.93
C ASP A 12 -2.79 -36.70 -17.62
N ASN A 13 -3.42 -37.34 -18.61
CA ASN A 13 -4.62 -38.17 -18.58
C ASN A 13 -6.03 -37.52 -18.47
N SER A 14 -6.41 -36.71 -19.44
CA SER A 14 -7.57 -37.00 -20.31
C SER A 14 -7.72 -35.88 -21.35
N SER A 15 -7.79 -36.28 -22.63
CA SER A 15 -7.98 -35.41 -23.81
C SER A 15 -6.73 -34.64 -24.24
N SER A 16 -6.39 -34.79 -25.51
CA SER A 16 -5.22 -34.26 -26.22
C SER A 16 -5.24 -32.74 -26.42
N ASP A 17 -5.29 -31.96 -25.33
CA ASP A 17 -5.08 -30.51 -25.34
C ASP A 17 -3.71 -30.19 -24.72
N VAL A 18 -2.67 -30.19 -25.55
CA VAL A 18 -1.33 -29.69 -25.18
C VAL A 18 -1.46 -28.19 -24.92
N THR A 19 -1.68 -27.81 -23.67
CA THR A 19 -1.82 -26.41 -23.28
C THR A 19 -0.43 -25.79 -23.28
N THR A 20 -0.07 -25.15 -24.39
CA THR A 20 1.17 -24.38 -24.50
C THR A 20 1.00 -23.11 -23.67
N LEU A 21 1.47 -23.12 -22.42
CA LEU A 21 1.49 -21.93 -21.59
C LEU A 21 2.67 -21.06 -22.02
N THR A 22 2.37 -20.06 -22.84
CA THR A 22 3.33 -19.02 -23.19
C THR A 22 3.71 -18.28 -21.91
N TYR A 23 4.94 -18.50 -21.44
CA TYR A 23 5.50 -17.79 -20.32
C TYR A 23 5.78 -16.34 -20.76
N VAL A 24 4.93 -15.41 -20.32
CA VAL A 24 5.14 -13.98 -20.54
C VAL A 24 5.92 -13.45 -19.35
N ASP A 25 7.12 -12.96 -19.61
CA ASP A 25 7.94 -12.29 -18.60
C ASP A 25 7.26 -10.97 -18.17
N PRO A 26 6.78 -10.84 -16.92
CA PRO A 26 5.98 -9.70 -16.46
C PRO A 26 6.83 -8.49 -16.03
N THR A 27 8.16 -8.53 -16.22
CA THR A 27 9.08 -7.50 -15.69
C THR A 27 8.76 -6.11 -16.22
N LYS A 28 8.32 -6.02 -17.48
CA LYS A 28 8.02 -4.73 -18.11
C LYS A 28 6.76 -4.09 -17.53
N GLU A 29 5.72 -4.88 -17.35
CA GLU A 29 4.43 -4.47 -16.78
C GLU A 29 4.60 -4.05 -15.32
N VAL A 30 5.35 -4.83 -14.54
CA VAL A 30 5.64 -4.55 -13.13
C VAL A 30 6.43 -3.25 -12.99
N ASN A 31 7.52 -3.09 -13.76
CA ASN A 31 8.30 -1.85 -13.70
C ASN A 31 7.48 -0.63 -14.11
N ALA A 32 6.70 -0.72 -15.20
CA ALA A 32 5.83 0.37 -15.61
C ALA A 32 4.83 0.75 -14.50
N GLY A 33 4.20 -0.24 -13.85
CA GLY A 33 3.31 -0.02 -12.72
C GLY A 33 3.99 0.67 -11.53
N LEU A 34 5.14 0.15 -11.09
CA LEU A 34 5.90 0.68 -9.94
C LEU A 34 6.31 2.14 -10.15
N TRP A 35 6.86 2.46 -11.32
CA TRP A 35 7.32 3.82 -11.63
C TRP A 35 6.18 4.81 -11.85
N CYS A 36 5.07 4.39 -12.47
CA CYS A 36 3.88 5.22 -12.60
C CYS A 36 3.25 5.55 -11.24
N LEU A 37 3.10 4.55 -10.36
CA LEU A 37 2.57 4.75 -9.01
C LEU A 37 3.49 5.64 -8.16
N PHE A 38 4.80 5.44 -8.28
CA PHE A 38 5.79 6.27 -7.59
C PHE A 38 5.78 7.72 -8.08
N GLY A 39 5.69 7.92 -9.40
CA GLY A 39 5.55 9.25 -10.00
C GLY A 39 4.30 9.96 -9.50
N GLY A 40 3.15 9.27 -9.52
CA GLY A 40 1.89 9.78 -8.97
C GLY A 40 2.01 10.17 -7.49
N ALA A 41 2.55 9.29 -6.65
CA ALA A 41 2.78 9.56 -5.24
C ALA A 41 3.70 10.78 -5.01
N SER A 42 4.75 10.92 -5.82
CA SER A 42 5.70 12.04 -5.75
C SER A 42 5.05 13.37 -6.08
N VAL A 43 4.17 13.42 -7.09
CA VAL A 43 3.40 14.62 -7.46
C VAL A 43 2.47 15.03 -6.32
N PHE A 44 1.69 14.08 -5.76
CA PHE A 44 0.79 14.37 -4.65
C PHE A 44 1.52 14.85 -3.39
N LEU A 45 2.64 14.21 -3.06
CA LEU A 45 3.48 14.60 -1.93
C LEU A 45 4.10 15.99 -2.16
N GLY A 46 4.63 16.23 -3.36
CA GLY A 46 5.22 17.51 -3.75
C GLY A 46 4.21 18.66 -3.66
N LEU A 47 2.99 18.46 -4.16
CA LEU A 47 1.90 19.43 -4.04
C LEU A 47 1.56 19.73 -2.57
N ARG A 48 1.49 18.68 -1.74
CA ARG A 48 1.19 18.81 -0.30
C ARG A 48 2.26 19.61 0.43
N ILE A 49 3.54 19.37 0.14
CA ILE A 49 4.67 20.13 0.71
C ILE A 49 4.67 21.57 0.17
N TRP A 50 4.42 21.76 -1.13
CA TRP A 50 4.38 23.06 -1.77
C TRP A 50 3.33 24.00 -1.15
N VAL A 51 2.12 23.50 -0.91
CA VAL A 51 1.05 24.29 -0.27
C VAL A 51 1.45 24.73 1.14
N LYS A 52 2.09 23.85 1.93
CA LYS A 52 2.55 24.19 3.28
C LYS A 52 3.67 25.22 3.28
N PHE A 53 4.63 25.06 2.37
CA PHE A 53 5.74 26.00 2.19
C PHE A 53 5.22 27.40 1.80
N THR A 54 4.30 27.45 0.82
CA THR A 54 3.68 28.71 0.36
C THR A 54 2.86 29.41 1.45
N ARG A 55 2.29 28.64 2.39
CA ARG A 55 1.51 29.18 3.54
C ARG A 55 2.38 29.48 4.77
N LEU A 56 3.71 29.38 4.68
CA LEU A 56 4.68 29.65 5.77
C LEU A 56 4.41 28.88 7.07
N HIS A 57 3.69 27.76 7.00
CA HIS A 57 3.52 26.87 8.15
C HIS A 57 4.69 25.89 8.18
N GLY A 58 5.40 25.80 9.31
CA GLY A 58 6.50 24.85 9.51
C GLY A 58 6.08 23.39 9.27
N LEU A 59 7.02 22.56 8.81
CA LEU A 59 6.79 21.11 8.63
C LEU A 59 6.52 20.46 9.99
N TRP A 60 5.43 19.71 10.08
CA TRP A 60 5.08 18.99 11.30
C TRP A 60 5.54 17.54 11.24
N TYR A 61 5.64 16.88 12.41
CA TYR A 61 5.99 15.46 12.54
C TYR A 61 5.21 14.52 11.58
N ASP A 62 3.95 14.83 11.29
CA ASP A 62 3.13 14.12 10.31
C ASP A 62 3.73 14.11 8.89
N ASP A 63 4.23 15.27 8.44
CA ASP A 63 4.82 15.41 7.11
C ASP A 63 6.13 14.63 7.00
N TYR A 64 6.91 14.56 8.09
CA TYR A 64 8.12 13.74 8.15
C TYR A 64 7.81 12.24 8.04
N VAL A 65 6.74 11.76 8.70
CA VAL A 65 6.31 10.36 8.57
C VAL A 65 5.86 10.05 7.14
N LEU A 66 5.20 10.99 6.47
CA LEU A 66 4.78 10.84 5.07
C LEU A 66 5.97 10.84 4.10
N VAL A 67 6.98 11.69 4.33
CA VAL A 67 8.22 11.67 3.53
C VAL A 67 9.00 10.38 3.78
N ALA A 68 9.04 9.90 5.03
CA ALA A 68 9.67 8.63 5.36
C ALA A 68 8.98 7.44 4.67
N SER A 69 7.63 7.42 4.60
CA SER A 69 6.92 6.37 3.87
C SER A 69 7.17 6.40 2.36
N TRP A 70 7.31 7.59 1.78
CA TRP A 70 7.72 7.76 0.38
C TRP A 70 9.14 7.27 0.11
N LEU A 71 10.09 7.52 1.02
CA LEU A 71 11.44 6.97 0.92
C LEU A 71 11.45 5.44 1.01
N VAL A 72 10.67 4.87 1.92
CA VAL A 72 10.50 3.40 2.02
C VAL A 72 9.91 2.84 0.72
N LEU A 73 8.94 3.52 0.11
CA LEU A 73 8.37 3.12 -1.19
C LEU A 73 9.44 3.13 -2.29
N LEU A 74 10.26 4.18 -2.38
CA LEU A 74 11.36 4.26 -3.35
C LEU A 74 12.33 3.09 -3.19
N VAL A 75 12.76 2.80 -1.96
CA VAL A 75 13.70 1.70 -1.69
C VAL A 75 13.09 0.35 -2.07
N ASN A 76 11.82 0.11 -1.74
CA ASN A 76 11.13 -1.12 -2.14
C ASN A 76 11.04 -1.24 -3.66
N ASN A 77 10.71 -0.17 -4.39
CA ASN A 77 10.62 -0.20 -5.84
C ASN A 77 11.97 -0.58 -6.49
N ILE A 78 13.08 -0.04 -5.97
CA ILE A 78 14.43 -0.37 -6.43
C ILE A 78 14.76 -1.84 -6.16
N LEU A 79 14.45 -2.33 -4.94
CA LEU A 79 14.67 -3.73 -4.58
C LEU A 79 13.86 -4.68 -5.46
N ILE A 80 12.59 -4.38 -5.73
CA ILE A 80 11.75 -5.18 -6.64
C ILE A 80 12.36 -5.20 -8.05
N CYS A 81 12.74 -4.04 -8.59
CA CYS A 81 13.40 -4.00 -9.90
C CYS A 81 14.67 -4.86 -9.94
N TRP A 82 15.44 -4.87 -8.85
CA TRP A 82 16.66 -5.67 -8.71
C TRP A 82 16.37 -7.17 -8.57
N GLU A 83 15.32 -7.56 -7.85
CA GLU A 83 14.84 -8.94 -7.74
C GLU A 83 14.48 -9.49 -9.14
N TYR A 84 13.66 -8.76 -9.89
CA TYR A 84 13.27 -9.16 -11.25
C TYR A 84 14.47 -9.21 -12.21
N ALA A 85 15.41 -8.27 -12.10
CA ALA A 85 16.62 -8.26 -12.93
C ALA A 85 17.57 -9.43 -12.66
N ASN A 86 17.61 -9.98 -11.44
CA ASN A 86 18.47 -11.10 -11.05
C ASN A 86 17.76 -12.46 -11.07
N GLY A 87 16.60 -12.56 -11.72
CA GLY A 87 15.94 -13.85 -11.95
C GLY A 87 14.98 -14.28 -10.83
N TYR A 88 14.23 -13.33 -10.23
CA TYR A 88 13.01 -13.65 -9.46
C TYR A 88 12.03 -14.53 -10.26
N VAL A 89 12.18 -14.62 -11.60
CA VAL A 89 11.47 -15.61 -12.42
C VAL A 89 12.44 -16.49 -13.22
N SER A 90 13.41 -17.12 -12.53
CA SER A 90 14.24 -18.16 -13.14
C SER A 90 13.43 -19.44 -13.33
N GLN A 91 13.34 -19.94 -14.58
CA GLN A 91 12.65 -21.18 -14.95
C GLN A 91 13.28 -22.46 -14.35
N THR A 92 14.42 -22.34 -13.66
CA THR A 92 15.12 -23.47 -13.03
C THR A 92 14.58 -23.88 -11.65
N GLY A 93 13.62 -23.13 -11.08
CA GLY A 93 12.90 -23.54 -9.87
C GLY A 93 13.71 -23.52 -8.55
N GLU A 94 15.03 -23.35 -8.60
CA GLU A 94 15.87 -23.17 -7.41
C GLU A 94 16.07 -21.68 -7.10
N TRP A 95 15.45 -21.24 -6.01
CA TRP A 95 15.58 -19.90 -5.48
C TRP A 95 16.83 -19.82 -4.61
N ASP A 96 17.83 -19.04 -5.00
CA ASP A 96 19.01 -18.83 -4.17
C ASP A 96 18.61 -18.22 -2.80
N LYS A 97 19.34 -18.58 -1.74
CA LYS A 97 19.11 -18.11 -0.36
C LYS A 97 19.10 -16.60 -0.27
N ARG A 98 19.89 -15.92 -1.11
CA ARG A 98 19.94 -14.46 -1.23
C ARG A 98 18.62 -13.89 -1.72
N MET A 99 18.00 -14.52 -2.72
CA MET A 99 16.71 -14.10 -3.26
C MET A 99 15.62 -14.20 -2.18
N HIS A 100 15.55 -15.32 -1.44
CA HIS A 100 14.60 -15.47 -0.33
C HIS A 100 14.70 -14.38 0.75
N ILE A 101 15.92 -13.92 1.06
CA ILE A 101 16.14 -12.84 2.03
C ILE A 101 15.63 -11.51 1.48
N VAL A 102 15.97 -11.18 0.23
CA VAL A 102 15.57 -9.91 -0.39
C VAL A 102 14.05 -9.84 -0.52
N ILE A 103 13.39 -10.93 -0.90
CA ILE A 103 11.92 -11.02 -0.97
C ILE A 103 11.27 -10.76 0.39
N ASN A 104 11.83 -11.32 1.48
CA ASN A 104 11.31 -11.08 2.82
C ASN A 104 11.48 -9.60 3.22
N ILE A 105 12.61 -8.98 2.87
CA ILE A 105 12.86 -7.56 3.13
C ILE A 105 11.87 -6.69 2.35
N THR A 106 11.69 -6.94 1.06
CA THR A 106 10.77 -6.22 0.18
C THR A 106 9.32 -6.38 0.61
N SER A 107 8.92 -7.59 1.04
CA SER A 107 7.58 -7.85 1.59
C SER A 107 7.33 -7.07 2.88
N CYS A 108 8.30 -7.07 3.80
CA CYS A 108 8.23 -6.28 5.04
C CYS A 108 8.21 -4.78 4.75
N GLY A 109 9.05 -4.31 3.83
CA GLY A 109 9.11 -2.91 3.44
C GLY A 109 7.80 -2.43 2.82
N THR A 110 7.15 -3.25 1.99
CA THR A 110 5.82 -2.96 1.44
C THR A 110 4.75 -2.86 2.53
N LEU A 111 4.77 -3.76 3.52
CA LEU A 111 3.84 -3.71 4.66
C LEU A 111 4.04 -2.44 5.51
N ILE A 112 5.30 -2.05 5.75
CA ILE A 112 5.65 -0.83 6.49
C ILE A 112 5.20 0.41 5.70
N GLY A 113 5.51 0.47 4.40
CA GLY A 113 5.12 1.57 3.52
C GLY A 113 3.60 1.78 3.50
N GLN A 114 2.83 0.69 3.41
CA GLN A 114 1.36 0.74 3.50
C GLN A 114 0.88 1.25 4.86
N ALA A 115 1.41 0.71 5.97
CA ALA A 115 0.99 1.09 7.31
C ALA A 115 1.34 2.56 7.64
N TRP A 116 2.53 3.02 7.27
CA TRP A 116 2.96 4.41 7.48
C TRP A 116 2.17 5.40 6.62
N SER A 117 1.86 5.04 5.38
CA SER A 117 1.03 5.90 4.52
C SER A 117 -0.38 6.09 5.11
N LYS A 118 -0.99 5.02 5.64
CA LYS A 118 -2.28 5.10 6.36
C LYS A 118 -2.15 5.87 7.68
N THR A 119 -1.04 5.69 8.39
CA THR A 119 -0.77 6.38 9.66
C THR A 119 -0.65 7.88 9.44
N ALA A 120 0.10 8.35 8.44
CA ALA A 120 0.19 9.77 8.10
C ALA A 120 -1.18 10.36 7.74
N PHE A 121 -1.97 9.64 6.94
CA PHE A 121 -3.35 10.07 6.66
C PHE A 121 -4.21 10.14 7.94
N GLY A 122 -4.14 9.11 8.79
CA GLY A 122 -4.86 9.08 10.06
C GLY A 122 -4.46 10.19 11.03
N VAL A 123 -3.17 10.51 11.13
CA VAL A 123 -2.67 11.61 11.97
C VAL A 123 -3.11 12.97 11.42
N THR A 124 -3.19 13.12 10.09
CA THR A 124 -3.77 14.31 9.47
C THR A 124 -5.23 14.50 9.90
N LEU A 125 -6.03 13.43 9.85
CA LEU A 125 -7.43 13.46 10.29
C LEU A 125 -7.56 13.72 11.79
N LEU A 126 -6.68 13.12 12.61
CA LEU A 126 -6.66 13.28 14.06
C LEU A 126 -6.61 14.77 14.47
N ARG A 127 -5.86 15.60 13.73
CA ARG A 127 -5.71 17.02 14.05
C ARG A 127 -6.96 17.86 13.82
N ILE A 128 -7.79 17.47 12.87
CA ILE A 128 -9.03 18.19 12.52
C ILE A 128 -10.21 17.65 13.34
N SER A 129 -10.01 16.50 14.01
CA SER A 129 -11.06 15.76 14.68
C SER A 129 -11.29 16.20 16.12
N ASN A 130 -12.51 15.98 16.62
CA ASN A 130 -12.86 16.24 18.02
C ASN A 130 -12.19 15.24 18.97
N LYS A 131 -12.16 15.53 20.29
CA LYS A 131 -11.51 14.66 21.30
C LYS A 131 -11.98 13.21 21.24
N TRP A 132 -13.29 12.97 21.16
CA TRP A 132 -13.85 11.61 21.13
C TRP A 132 -13.47 10.84 19.86
N GLN A 133 -13.57 11.49 18.70
CA GLN A 133 -13.18 10.91 17.41
C GLN A 133 -11.66 10.69 17.32
N SER A 134 -10.87 11.57 17.93
CA SER A 134 -9.41 11.43 18.02
C SER A 134 -8.99 10.17 18.79
N TYR A 135 -9.70 9.82 19.88
CA TYR A 135 -9.43 8.55 20.58
C TYR A 135 -9.67 7.34 19.69
N VAL A 136 -10.77 7.34 18.91
CA VAL A 136 -11.09 6.24 17.99
C VAL A 136 -10.05 6.15 16.86
N LEU A 137 -9.66 7.27 16.25
CA LEU A 137 -8.61 7.30 15.23
C LEU A 137 -7.26 6.84 15.80
N GLY A 138 -6.89 7.29 17.00
CA GLY A 138 -5.68 6.85 17.68
C GLY A 138 -5.67 5.34 17.90
N PHE A 139 -6.80 4.76 18.28
CA PHE A 139 -6.96 3.31 18.41
C PHE A 139 -6.81 2.58 17.06
N CYS A 140 -7.42 3.08 15.99
CA CYS A 140 -7.27 2.52 14.63
C CYS A 140 -5.80 2.57 14.15
N ILE A 141 -5.09 3.66 14.40
CA ILE A 141 -3.68 3.81 14.05
C ILE A 141 -2.81 2.83 14.87
N ALA A 142 -3.03 2.74 16.18
CA ALA A 142 -2.28 1.86 17.06
C ALA A 142 -2.47 0.38 16.65
N THR A 143 -3.72 -0.03 16.42
CA THR A 143 -4.04 -1.40 16.02
C THR A 143 -3.42 -1.77 14.67
N MET A 144 -3.50 -0.91 13.65
CA MET A 144 -2.83 -1.12 12.35
C MET A 144 -1.31 -1.31 12.49
N ASN A 145 -0.65 -0.48 13.30
CA ASN A 145 0.81 -0.60 13.53
C ASN A 145 1.17 -1.90 14.27
N ILE A 146 0.36 -2.32 15.24
CA ILE A 146 0.56 -3.60 15.93
C ILE A 146 0.41 -4.77 14.95
N PHE A 147 -0.63 -4.77 14.12
CA PHE A 147 -0.83 -5.80 13.10
C PHE A 147 0.29 -5.83 12.06
N MET A 148 0.85 -4.69 11.69
CA MET A 148 2.04 -4.60 10.84
C MET A 148 3.24 -5.29 11.49
N ILE A 149 3.54 -4.99 12.76
CA ILE A 149 4.65 -5.62 13.50
C ILE A 149 4.44 -7.13 13.59
N LEU A 150 3.23 -7.57 13.92
CA LEU A 150 2.89 -8.99 13.97
C LEU A 150 3.12 -9.69 12.63
N LYS A 151 2.65 -9.11 11.52
CA LYS A 151 2.87 -9.66 10.17
C LYS A 151 4.36 -9.72 9.81
N CYS A 152 5.14 -8.70 10.18
CA CYS A 152 6.57 -8.68 9.96
C CYS A 152 7.24 -9.83 10.71
N ILE A 153 6.97 -9.99 12.01
CA ILE A 153 7.51 -11.09 12.82
C ILE A 153 7.12 -12.47 12.23
N LEU A 154 5.87 -12.64 11.82
CA LEU A 154 5.39 -13.89 11.22
C LEU A 154 6.02 -14.21 9.86
N GLN A 155 6.42 -13.20 9.08
CA GLN A 155 7.12 -13.39 7.82
C GLN A 155 8.52 -13.99 8.05
N TRP A 156 9.21 -13.51 9.09
CA TRP A 156 10.56 -13.94 9.47
C TRP A 156 10.60 -15.24 10.32
N ALA A 157 9.47 -15.69 10.86
CA ALA A 157 9.38 -16.97 11.58
C ALA A 157 9.66 -18.19 10.69
N LYS A 158 10.06 -19.32 11.27
CA LYS A 158 10.20 -20.62 10.58
C LYS A 158 8.85 -21.34 10.44
N VAL A 159 8.71 -22.20 9.43
CA VAL A 159 7.54 -23.08 9.25
C VAL A 159 7.98 -24.52 9.51
N CYS A 160 7.39 -25.16 10.51
CA CYS A 160 7.81 -26.49 10.95
C CYS A 160 7.24 -27.63 10.11
N ASP A 161 6.15 -27.37 9.40
CA ASP A 161 5.40 -28.36 8.60
C ASP A 161 5.83 -28.38 7.12
N SER A 162 6.99 -27.82 6.79
CA SER A 162 7.49 -27.78 5.41
C SER A 162 9.01 -27.98 5.44
N GLY A 163 9.48 -29.12 4.88
CA GLY A 163 10.90 -29.37 4.65
C GLY A 163 11.47 -28.45 3.56
N GLY A 164 12.75 -28.09 3.65
CA GLY A 164 13.47 -27.26 2.65
C GLY A 164 13.79 -25.83 3.11
N ASP A 165 13.76 -24.86 2.19
CA ASP A 165 14.14 -23.44 2.37
C ASP A 165 13.46 -22.70 3.54
N TYR A 166 12.36 -23.25 4.07
CA TYR A 166 11.62 -22.74 5.21
C TYR A 166 12.31 -23.00 6.57
N GLN A 167 13.35 -23.85 6.59
CA GLN A 167 14.17 -24.19 7.77
C GLN A 167 15.51 -23.43 7.81
N ALA A 168 15.72 -22.46 6.92
CA ALA A 168 17.01 -21.76 6.80
C ALA A 168 17.45 -21.04 8.10
N SER A 169 18.76 -21.03 8.36
CA SER A 169 19.38 -20.53 9.60
C SER A 169 19.18 -19.04 9.88
N TYR A 170 18.84 -18.23 8.87
CA TYR A 170 18.57 -16.80 9.02
C TYR A 170 17.15 -16.48 9.52
N ARG A 171 16.27 -17.47 9.66
CA ARG A 171 14.89 -17.29 10.13
C ARG A 171 14.81 -17.46 11.65
N LEU A 172 13.91 -16.72 12.30
CA LEU A 172 13.70 -16.80 13.75
C LEU A 172 13.35 -18.23 14.18
N ASN A 173 13.94 -18.71 15.28
CA ASN A 173 13.78 -20.08 15.80
C ASN A 173 12.36 -20.39 16.34
N PHE A 174 11.40 -19.48 16.19
CA PHE A 174 10.02 -19.74 16.57
C PHE A 174 9.33 -20.63 15.51
N CYS A 175 8.83 -21.76 15.98
CA CYS A 175 8.16 -22.77 15.18
C CYS A 175 6.68 -22.41 15.00
N ILE A 176 6.23 -22.15 13.76
CA ILE A 176 4.83 -21.85 13.46
C ILE A 176 4.27 -22.84 12.44
N TYR A 177 3.08 -23.35 12.71
CA TYR A 177 2.36 -24.25 11.82
C TYR A 177 1.81 -23.50 10.59
N LYS A 178 1.85 -24.13 9.42
CA LYS A 178 1.51 -23.50 8.13
C LYS A 178 0.08 -22.95 8.10
N ASN A 179 -0.89 -23.71 8.65
CA ASN A 179 -2.29 -23.29 8.68
C ASN A 179 -2.52 -22.05 9.55
N PHE A 180 -1.80 -21.94 10.68
CA PHE A 180 -1.86 -20.76 11.55
C PHE A 180 -1.27 -19.53 10.86
N ARG A 181 -0.10 -19.68 10.20
CA ARG A 181 0.50 -18.58 9.43
C ARG A 181 -0.42 -18.10 8.32
N ASN A 182 -1.01 -19.01 7.55
CA ASN A 182 -1.89 -18.66 6.44
C ASN A 182 -3.15 -17.97 6.94
N GLY A 183 -3.78 -18.47 8.01
CA GLY A 183 -4.95 -17.83 8.62
C GLY A 183 -4.67 -16.42 9.13
N VAL A 184 -3.51 -16.17 9.76
CA VAL A 184 -3.14 -14.82 10.20
C VAL A 184 -2.80 -13.90 9.02
N LYS A 185 -2.18 -14.44 7.95
CA LYS A 185 -1.92 -13.67 6.72
C LYS A 185 -3.21 -13.22 6.05
N GLU A 186 -4.15 -14.15 5.88
CA GLU A 186 -5.46 -13.91 5.26
C GLU A 186 -6.31 -12.98 6.12
N GLY A 187 -6.48 -13.29 7.41
CA GLY A 187 -7.23 -12.44 8.35
C GLY A 187 -6.64 -11.03 8.46
N GLY A 188 -5.31 -10.93 8.43
CA GLY A 188 -4.64 -9.64 8.40
C GLY A 188 -4.87 -8.84 7.12
N GLN A 189 -5.07 -9.49 5.96
CA GLN A 189 -5.43 -8.77 4.72
C GLN A 189 -6.85 -8.23 4.80
N VAL A 190 -7.80 -9.05 5.26
CA VAL A 190 -9.19 -8.63 5.49
C VAL A 190 -9.25 -7.44 6.44
N TYR A 191 -8.50 -7.49 7.54
CA TYR A 191 -8.43 -6.38 8.50
C TYR A 191 -7.88 -5.08 7.89
N ASN A 192 -6.84 -5.17 7.03
CA ASN A 192 -6.30 -4.01 6.32
C ASN A 192 -7.36 -3.36 5.41
N VAL A 193 -8.17 -4.16 4.71
CA VAL A 193 -9.26 -3.68 3.84
C VAL A 193 -10.36 -3.03 4.67
N ILE A 194 -10.77 -3.65 5.78
CA ILE A 194 -11.77 -3.08 6.70
C ILE A 194 -11.31 -1.70 7.19
N MET A 195 -10.04 -1.57 7.57
CA MET A 195 -9.52 -0.27 8.00
C MET A 195 -9.49 0.77 6.89
N ASP A 196 -9.27 0.39 5.64
CA ASP A 196 -9.36 1.35 4.52
C ASP A 196 -10.78 1.92 4.38
N PHE A 197 -11.81 1.08 4.54
CA PHE A 197 -13.20 1.56 4.58
C PHE A 197 -13.45 2.48 5.77
N VAL A 198 -12.92 2.14 6.95
CA VAL A 198 -13.05 2.96 8.15
C VAL A 198 -12.39 4.34 7.94
N PHE A 199 -11.16 4.38 7.41
CA PHE A 199 -10.47 5.63 7.08
C PHE A 199 -11.20 6.46 6.00
N ALA A 200 -11.83 5.81 5.02
CA ALA A 200 -12.64 6.50 4.01
C ALA A 200 -13.94 7.12 4.60
N LEU A 201 -14.54 6.49 5.61
CA LEU A 201 -15.76 6.99 6.27
C LEU A 201 -15.49 8.06 7.33
N PHE A 202 -14.28 8.16 7.86
CA PHE A 202 -13.96 9.12 8.91
C PHE A 202 -14.18 10.60 8.53
N PRO A 203 -13.74 11.06 7.35
CA PRO A 203 -14.03 12.42 6.90
C PRO A 203 -15.53 12.73 6.83
N TRP A 204 -16.36 11.74 6.46
CA TRP A 204 -17.82 11.86 6.45
C TRP A 204 -18.39 12.06 7.85
N LEU A 205 -17.92 11.29 8.83
CA LEU A 205 -18.33 11.43 10.23
C LEU A 205 -17.92 12.78 10.84
N ILE A 206 -16.75 13.31 10.47
CA ILE A 206 -16.30 14.65 10.90
C ILE A 206 -17.21 15.72 10.26
N ALA A 207 -17.45 15.63 8.94
CA ALA A 207 -18.30 16.57 8.21
C ALA A 207 -19.75 16.59 8.71
N TRP A 208 -20.28 15.47 9.22
CA TRP A 208 -21.63 15.40 9.78
C TRP A 208 -21.82 16.25 11.04
N LYS A 209 -20.77 16.39 11.86
CA LYS A 209 -20.82 17.24 13.06
C LYS A 209 -20.67 18.74 12.76
N LEU A 210 -20.21 19.10 11.56
CA LEU A 210 -20.14 20.50 11.12
C LEU A 210 -21.47 20.94 10.50
N ASN A 211 -21.98 22.11 10.90
CA ASN A 211 -23.27 22.62 10.45
C ASN A 211 -23.20 23.27 9.05
N MET A 212 -22.66 22.53 8.07
CA MET A 212 -22.54 22.96 6.66
C MET A 212 -23.68 22.43 5.77
N ARG A 213 -23.87 23.09 4.62
CA ARG A 213 -24.86 22.73 3.59
C ARG A 213 -24.55 21.33 3.04
N ARG A 214 -25.60 20.49 2.86
CA ARG A 214 -25.45 19.06 2.48
C ARG A 214 -24.64 18.84 1.20
N ASN A 215 -24.63 19.81 0.29
CA ASN A 215 -23.90 19.73 -0.97
C ASN A 215 -22.37 19.80 -0.78
N GLU A 216 -21.86 20.61 0.16
CA GLU A 216 -20.42 20.63 0.51
C GLU A 216 -19.99 19.32 1.17
N LYS A 217 -20.86 18.71 1.98
CA LYS A 217 -20.57 17.42 2.64
C LYS A 217 -20.39 16.30 1.61
N ILE A 218 -21.23 16.28 0.57
CA ILE A 218 -21.13 15.30 -0.52
C ILE A 218 -19.90 15.58 -1.38
N ALA A 219 -19.62 16.85 -1.72
CA ALA A 219 -18.44 17.21 -2.51
C ALA A 219 -17.11 16.88 -1.80
N LEU A 220 -17.02 17.14 -0.50
CA LEU A 220 -15.84 16.82 0.32
C LEU A 220 -15.60 15.31 0.38
N SER A 221 -16.66 14.52 0.58
CA SER A 221 -16.60 13.07 0.63
C SER A 221 -16.30 12.46 -0.74
N ALA A 222 -16.88 13.02 -1.81
CA ALA A 222 -16.60 12.61 -3.18
C ALA A 222 -15.13 12.86 -3.51
N THR A 223 -14.56 13.99 -3.11
CA THR A 223 -13.12 14.29 -3.32
C THR A 223 -12.21 13.26 -2.66
N LEU A 224 -12.63 12.70 -1.52
CA LEU A 224 -11.89 11.64 -0.82
C LEU A 224 -12.13 10.23 -1.37
N SER A 225 -13.27 9.99 -2.07
CA SER A 225 -13.58 8.72 -2.74
C SER A 225 -13.31 8.71 -4.25
N LEU A 226 -12.89 9.85 -4.83
CA LEU A 226 -12.71 10.11 -6.26
C LEU A 226 -11.52 9.35 -6.90
N GLY A 227 -11.02 8.29 -6.26
CA GLY A 227 -10.40 7.17 -6.98
C GLY A 227 -11.43 6.35 -7.79
N ALA A 228 -12.73 6.52 -7.52
CA ALA A 228 -13.81 5.89 -8.27
C ALA A 228 -14.58 6.92 -9.11
N ILE A 229 -13.96 7.33 -10.22
CA ILE A 229 -14.65 7.71 -11.45
C ILE A 229 -15.40 9.06 -11.35
N CYS A 230 -14.85 10.07 -12.02
CA CYS A 230 -15.59 11.17 -12.64
C CYS A 230 -16.68 10.63 -13.60
N LYS A 231 -17.74 10.01 -13.05
CA LYS A 231 -18.91 9.58 -13.79
C LYS A 231 -20.04 10.53 -13.41
N ASN A 232 -20.21 11.56 -14.26
CA ASN A 232 -21.44 12.33 -14.44
C ASN A 232 -21.78 13.39 -13.39
N GLY A 233 -21.00 14.49 -13.35
CA GLY A 233 -21.38 15.65 -12.53
C GLY A 233 -20.40 16.81 -12.61
N LEU A 234 -19.91 17.13 -13.81
CA LEU A 234 -19.17 18.38 -14.08
C LEU A 234 -20.14 19.52 -14.41
N GLU A 235 -21.38 19.45 -13.93
CA GLU A 235 -22.40 20.47 -14.15
C GLU A 235 -22.86 20.99 -12.80
N GLU A 236 -22.63 22.29 -12.58
CA GLU A 236 -23.05 23.13 -11.46
C GLU A 236 -22.10 23.27 -10.24
N ARG A 237 -21.61 24.51 -10.09
CA ARG A 237 -21.00 25.14 -8.90
C ARG A 237 -19.49 24.98 -8.70
N ILE A 238 -18.77 25.60 -9.62
CA ILE A 238 -17.78 26.62 -9.23
C ILE A 238 -18.55 27.75 -8.52
N GLU A 239 -18.94 27.56 -7.25
CA GLU A 239 -19.35 28.67 -6.39
C GLU A 239 -18.06 29.29 -5.83
N GLN A 240 -17.73 30.47 -6.34
CA GLN A 240 -16.53 31.25 -6.01
C GLN A 240 -16.23 31.34 -4.51
N PRO A 241 -14.97 31.21 -4.06
CA PRO A 241 -14.49 32.03 -2.96
C PRO A 241 -14.15 33.41 -3.52
N ARG A 242 -15.17 34.26 -3.65
CA ARG A 242 -14.97 35.71 -3.73
C ARG A 242 -14.54 36.18 -2.34
N CYS A 243 -13.23 36.14 -2.09
CA CYS A 243 -12.54 36.88 -1.03
C CYS A 243 -11.05 37.00 -1.40
N LEU A 244 -10.77 37.52 -2.61
CA LEU A 244 -9.53 38.25 -2.84
C LEU A 244 -9.90 39.72 -2.67
N VAL A 245 -9.63 40.21 -1.46
CA VAL A 245 -9.77 41.60 -1.04
C VAL A 245 -8.89 42.48 -1.92
N LEU A 246 -9.49 43.53 -2.46
CA LEU A 246 -8.94 44.87 -2.70
C LEU A 246 -7.45 45.05 -2.36
N LEU A 247 -6.62 45.08 -3.41
CA LEU A 247 -5.38 45.86 -3.47
C LEU A 247 -5.30 46.46 -4.88
N GLU A 248 -6.18 47.44 -5.11
CA GLU A 248 -5.99 48.66 -5.89
C GLU A 248 -7.17 49.61 -5.59
#